data_AF-A0A7S2CAW1-F1
#
_entry.id   AF-A0A7S2CAW1-F1
#
_cell.length_a   1.000
_cell.length_b   1.000
_cell.length_c   1.000
_cell.angle_alpha   90.00
_cell.angle_beta   90.00
_cell.angle_gamma   90.00
#
_symmetry.space_group_name_H-M   'P 1'
#
loop_
_entity.id
_entity.type
_entity.pdbx_description
1 polymer ?
#
loop_
_entity_poly.entity_id
_entity_poly.type
_entity_poly.pdbx_seq_one_letter_code
_entity_poly.pdbx_strand_id
1 'polypeptide(L)'
;HIESRFKSFARDGPAFHIDFEGEAGDESVQHVLKEVKAIPGVSDVVVMPPREVPWFPLNIRDLDLTIDTLDGGTALINEDHPGFSDQAYRRRREEIVATAKKYRHGDRIPRIQYVETEVETWRAVYERLQECHAQWACSEYREMLPQMERYCGYAPGNIPQLVDISEFLQ
;
A
#
# COMPACT_ATOMS: atom_id res chain seq x y z
N HIS A 1 -11.23 16.15 9.54
CA HIS A 1 -11.65 15.76 8.18
C HIS A 1 -13.16 15.95 8.04
N ILE A 2 -13.63 16.79 7.13
CA ILE A 2 -15.08 17.07 7.03
C ILE A 2 -15.62 16.41 5.76
N GLU A 3 -16.50 15.40 5.90
CA GLU A 3 -17.16 14.74 4.77
C GLU A 3 -18.67 15.01 4.75
N SER A 4 -19.15 15.59 3.66
CA SER A 4 -20.58 15.69 3.39
C SER A 4 -21.03 14.47 2.59
N ARG A 5 -21.91 13.63 3.15
CA ARG A 5 -22.53 12.50 2.44
C ARG A 5 -24.04 12.71 2.34
N PHE A 6 -24.54 12.91 1.12
CA PHE A 6 -25.98 13.00 0.87
C PHE A 6 -26.60 11.60 0.99
N LYS A 7 -27.31 11.31 2.09
CA LYS A 7 -28.10 10.07 2.19
C LYS A 7 -29.40 10.27 1.42
N SER A 8 -29.47 9.77 0.20
CA SER A 8 -30.62 9.88 -0.72
C SER A 8 -31.93 9.24 -0.24
N PHE A 9 -31.96 8.65 0.97
CA PHE A 9 -33.11 7.89 1.50
C PHE A 9 -33.53 8.29 2.92
N ALA A 10 -32.95 9.34 3.52
CA ALA A 10 -33.37 9.78 4.86
C ALA A 10 -34.69 10.55 4.79
N ARG A 11 -35.70 10.13 5.55
CA ARG A 11 -37.01 10.82 5.68
C ARG A 11 -36.89 12.17 6.42
N ASP A 12 -35.77 12.40 7.09
CA ASP A 12 -35.55 13.51 8.04
C ASP A 12 -34.66 14.64 7.48
N GLY A 13 -34.38 14.63 6.17
CA GLY A 13 -33.57 15.66 5.49
C GLY A 13 -32.08 15.30 5.34
N PRO A 14 -31.26 16.25 4.84
CA PRO A 14 -29.83 16.05 4.65
C PRO A 14 -29.08 15.95 5.99
N ALA A 15 -28.14 15.02 6.09
CA ALA A 15 -27.28 14.83 7.26
C ALA A 15 -25.81 15.10 6.90
N PHE A 16 -25.06 15.70 7.82
CA PHE A 16 -23.62 15.93 7.71
C PHE A 16 -22.88 15.14 8.78
N HIS A 17 -21.74 14.56 8.41
CA HIS A 17 -20.86 13.84 9.33
C HIS A 17 -19.53 14.59 9.41
N ILE A 18 -19.07 14.88 10.62
CA ILE A 18 -17.85 15.67 10.86
C ILE A 18 -16.95 14.83 11.76
N ASP A 19 -15.82 14.40 11.22
CA ASP A 19 -14.80 13.67 11.97
C ASP A 19 -13.64 14.63 12.30
N PHE A 20 -13.29 14.76 13.56
CA PHE A 20 -12.21 15.64 14.00
C PHE A 20 -11.43 15.00 15.14
N GLU A 21 -10.19 15.44 15.31
CA GLU A 21 -9.37 15.07 16.47
C GLU A 21 -9.70 16.02 17.63
N GLY A 22 -10.04 15.46 18.79
CA GLY A 22 -10.40 16.21 20.00
C GLY A 22 -11.43 15.46 20.83
N GLU A 23 -11.47 15.77 22.13
CA GLU A 23 -12.46 15.20 23.04
C GLU A 23 -13.65 16.14 23.21
N ALA A 24 -14.81 15.58 23.51
CA ALA A 24 -16.00 16.40 23.77
C ALA A 24 -15.80 17.40 24.92
N GLY A 25 -14.85 17.17 25.84
CA GLY A 25 -14.53 18.08 26.93
C GLY A 25 -13.70 19.30 26.52
N ASP A 26 -13.06 19.30 25.36
CA ASP A 26 -12.14 20.37 24.95
C ASP A 26 -12.88 21.69 24.70
N GLU A 27 -12.32 22.81 25.17
CA GLU A 27 -12.95 24.13 25.03
C GLU A 27 -13.20 24.51 23.57
N SER A 28 -12.26 24.15 22.68
CA SER A 28 -12.38 24.37 21.23
C SER A 28 -13.54 23.58 20.63
N VAL A 29 -13.72 22.32 21.04
CA VAL A 29 -14.80 21.45 20.57
C VAL A 29 -16.15 21.94 21.08
N GLN A 30 -16.22 22.33 22.35
CA GLN A 30 -17.43 22.92 22.94
C GLN A 30 -17.84 24.22 22.24
N HIS A 31 -16.86 25.05 21.88
CA HIS A 31 -17.11 26.27 21.10
C HIS A 31 -17.72 25.95 19.74
N VAL A 32 -17.11 25.04 18.97
CA VAL A 32 -17.63 24.63 17.65
C VAL A 32 -19.04 24.02 17.76
N LEU A 33 -19.28 23.14 18.73
CA LEU A 33 -20.61 22.54 18.93
C LEU A 33 -21.68 23.59 19.23
N LYS A 34 -21.33 24.64 19.98
CA LYS A 34 -22.23 25.76 20.25
C LYS A 34 -22.55 26.55 18.99
N GLU A 35 -21.54 26.83 18.16
CA GLU A 35 -21.73 27.53 16.90
C GLU A 35 -22.59 26.73 15.91
N VAL A 36 -22.30 25.44 15.74
CA VAL A 36 -23.05 24.56 14.83
C VAL A 36 -24.52 24.46 15.24
N LYS A 37 -24.81 24.33 16.55
CA LYS A 37 -26.19 24.32 17.06
C LYS A 37 -26.95 25.62 16.84
N ALA A 38 -26.25 26.75 16.66
CA ALA A 38 -26.85 28.05 16.42
C ALA A 38 -27.15 28.32 14.93
N ILE A 39 -26.68 27.47 14.01
CA ILE A 39 -26.89 27.64 12.57
C ILE A 39 -28.38 27.42 12.23
N PRO A 40 -29.05 28.39 11.56
CA PRO A 40 -30.44 28.23 11.14
C PRO A 40 -30.62 27.01 10.23
N GLY A 41 -31.58 26.15 10.56
CA GLY A 41 -31.87 24.93 9.80
C GLY A 41 -31.21 23.65 10.34
N VAL A 42 -30.33 23.75 11.34
CA VAL A 42 -29.84 22.58 12.09
C VAL A 42 -30.91 22.16 13.08
N SER A 43 -31.47 20.95 12.89
CA SER A 43 -32.51 20.39 13.75
C SER A 43 -31.94 19.66 14.98
N ASP A 44 -30.81 18.97 14.81
CA ASP A 44 -30.16 18.21 15.87
C ASP A 44 -28.64 18.12 15.65
N VAL A 45 -27.89 18.04 16.76
CA VAL A 45 -26.43 17.84 16.77
C VAL A 45 -26.10 16.76 17.79
N VAL A 46 -25.78 15.57 17.29
CA VAL A 46 -25.43 14.40 18.10
C VAL A 46 -23.91 14.21 18.08
N VAL A 47 -23.30 14.27 19.26
CA VAL A 47 -21.89 13.86 19.44
C VAL A 47 -21.89 12.36 19.71
N MET A 48 -21.35 11.60 18.76
CA MET A 48 -21.16 10.16 18.95
C MET A 48 -19.79 9.93 19.59
N PRO A 49 -19.66 8.99 20.56
CA PRO A 49 -18.35 8.59 21.03
C PRO A 49 -17.55 8.00 19.87
N PRO A 50 -16.22 8.17 19.86
CA PRO A 50 -15.37 7.56 18.84
C PRO A 50 -15.61 6.05 18.86
N ARG A 51 -15.83 5.48 17.67
CA ARG A 51 -15.85 4.02 17.53
C ARG A 51 -14.40 3.56 17.55
N GLU A 52 -13.98 2.92 18.63
CA GLU A 52 -12.70 2.22 18.65
C GLU A 52 -12.79 1.00 17.74
N VAL A 53 -12.13 1.09 16.60
CA VAL A 53 -11.93 -0.01 15.66
C VAL A 53 -10.43 -0.12 15.39
N PRO A 54 -9.93 -1.31 15.03
CA PRO A 54 -8.57 -1.43 14.52
C PRO A 54 -8.38 -0.42 13.39
N TRP A 55 -7.26 0.30 13.43
CA TRP A 55 -6.94 1.27 12.39
C TRP A 55 -6.97 0.61 11.00
N PHE A 56 -7.51 1.32 10.01
CA PHE A 56 -7.45 0.95 8.61
C PHE A 56 -7.27 2.22 7.76
N PRO A 57 -6.59 2.14 6.60
CA PRO A 57 -6.40 3.29 5.73
C PRO A 57 -7.74 3.74 5.15
N LEU A 58 -8.04 5.04 5.23
CA LEU A 58 -9.27 5.63 4.70
C LEU A 58 -9.12 6.05 3.24
N ASN A 59 -7.90 6.40 2.84
CA ASN A 59 -7.56 6.70 1.45
C ASN A 59 -6.21 6.07 1.09
N ILE A 60 -5.90 6.02 -0.21
CA ILE A 60 -4.70 5.34 -0.72
C ILE A 60 -3.38 5.95 -0.21
N ARG A 61 -3.36 7.23 0.18
CA ARG A 61 -2.15 7.87 0.77
C ARG A 61 -1.89 7.40 2.18
N ASP A 62 -2.91 6.95 2.90
CA ASP A 62 -2.76 6.43 4.27
C ASP A 62 -1.95 5.11 4.28
N LEU A 63 -1.75 4.47 3.12
CA LEU A 63 -0.81 3.34 2.99
C LEU A 63 0.64 3.75 3.30
N ASP A 64 1.00 5.04 3.21
CA ASP A 64 2.32 5.50 3.64
C ASP A 64 2.52 5.39 5.16
N LEU A 65 1.44 5.29 5.94
CA LEU A 65 1.50 5.07 7.39
C LEU A 65 1.86 3.62 7.74
N THR A 66 1.83 2.69 6.77
CA THR A 66 2.11 1.26 7.01
C THR A 66 3.55 0.86 6.69
N ILE A 67 4.40 1.79 6.26
CA ILE A 67 5.77 1.50 5.77
C ILE A 67 6.62 0.74 6.81
N ASP A 68 6.50 1.08 8.09
CA ASP A 68 7.28 0.44 9.16
C ASP A 68 6.65 -0.84 9.73
N THR A 69 5.42 -1.17 9.31
CA THR A 69 4.70 -2.37 9.77
C THR A 69 4.97 -3.61 8.91
N LEU A 70 5.59 -3.44 7.75
CA LEU A 70 5.96 -4.58 6.90
C LEU A 70 7.23 -5.23 7.47
N ASP A 71 7.09 -6.48 7.88
CA ASP A 71 8.23 -7.32 8.31
C ASP A 71 9.26 -7.53 7.18
N GLY A 72 9.02 -7.06 5.95
CA GLY A 72 9.87 -7.19 4.75
C GLY A 72 11.31 -6.64 4.81
N GLY A 73 11.84 -6.31 6.00
CA GLY A 73 13.16 -5.74 6.24
C GLY A 73 14.24 -6.75 6.63
N THR A 74 15.29 -6.26 7.30
CA THR A 74 16.38 -7.08 7.87
C THR A 74 15.94 -8.00 9.00
N ALA A 75 14.80 -7.72 9.63
CA ALA A 75 14.23 -8.51 10.71
C ALA A 75 13.88 -9.95 10.30
N LEU A 76 13.69 -10.23 9.00
CA LEU A 76 13.41 -11.56 8.47
C LEU A 76 14.64 -12.45 8.27
N ILE A 77 15.85 -11.95 8.52
CA ILE A 77 17.06 -12.77 8.44
C ILE A 77 17.30 -13.42 9.79
N ASN A 78 16.65 -14.57 10.02
CA ASN A 78 16.89 -15.45 11.16
C ASN A 78 17.98 -16.51 10.86
N GLU A 79 18.40 -17.28 11.86
CA GLU A 79 19.50 -18.26 11.72
C GLU A 79 19.26 -19.31 10.62
N ASP A 80 17.99 -19.62 10.33
CA ASP A 80 17.59 -20.58 9.29
C ASP A 80 17.61 -19.99 7.87
N HIS A 81 17.75 -18.66 7.73
CA HIS A 81 17.80 -18.02 6.43
C HIS A 81 19.13 -18.33 5.74
N PRO A 82 19.16 -18.78 4.46
CA PRO A 82 20.41 -19.19 3.79
C PRO A 82 21.44 -18.05 3.68
N GLY A 83 20.96 -16.81 3.55
CA GLY A 83 21.78 -15.59 3.62
C GLY A 83 22.07 -15.06 5.03
N PHE A 84 21.81 -15.82 6.10
CA PHE A 84 22.01 -15.33 7.47
C PHE A 84 23.46 -14.98 7.74
N SER A 85 24.41 -15.83 7.39
CA SER A 85 25.84 -15.55 7.62
C SER A 85 26.49 -14.75 6.49
N ASP A 86 25.76 -14.42 5.42
CA ASP A 86 26.27 -13.66 4.27
C ASP A 86 26.14 -12.16 4.50
N GLN A 87 27.27 -11.52 4.83
CA GLN A 87 27.34 -10.08 5.07
C GLN A 87 27.08 -9.24 3.81
N ALA A 88 27.48 -9.73 2.62
CA ALA A 88 27.26 -9.00 1.37
C ALA A 88 25.77 -9.00 1.04
N TYR A 89 25.11 -10.14 1.19
CA TYR A 89 23.67 -10.27 1.03
C TYR A 89 22.88 -9.41 2.03
N ARG A 90 23.29 -9.38 3.31
CA ARG A 90 22.68 -8.52 4.34
C ARG A 90 22.74 -7.04 3.96
N ARG A 91 23.93 -6.54 3.60
CA ARG A 91 24.10 -5.15 3.15
C ARG A 91 23.26 -4.84 1.92
N ARG A 92 23.23 -5.78 0.95
CA ARG A 92 22.42 -5.63 -0.26
C ARG A 92 20.93 -5.54 0.05
N ARG A 93 20.42 -6.34 1.00
CA ARG A 93 19.03 -6.25 1.46
C ARG A 93 18.75 -4.91 2.13
N GLU A 94 19.65 -4.42 2.99
CA GLU A 94 19.53 -3.11 3.64
C GLU A 94 19.42 -1.97 2.61
N GLU A 95 20.21 -2.00 1.54
CA GLU A 95 20.15 -1.02 0.45
C GLU A 95 18.77 -0.99 -0.24
N ILE A 96 18.24 -2.17 -0.58
CA ILE A 96 16.93 -2.30 -1.23
C ILE A 96 15.81 -1.84 -0.29
N VAL A 97 15.86 -2.24 0.99
CA VAL A 97 14.89 -1.82 2.02
C VAL A 97 14.95 -0.31 2.23
N ALA A 98 16.14 0.28 2.32
CA ALA A 98 16.31 1.72 2.48
C ALA A 98 15.77 2.50 1.27
N THR A 99 15.81 1.91 0.08
CA THR A 99 15.19 2.48 -1.12
C THR A 99 13.67 2.42 -1.04
N ALA A 100 13.10 1.28 -0.63
CA ALA A 100 11.66 1.11 -0.45
C ALA A 100 11.08 2.04 0.62
N LYS A 101 11.76 2.23 1.76
CA LYS A 101 11.29 3.11 2.86
C LYS A 101 11.15 4.59 2.47
N LYS A 102 11.84 5.02 1.41
CA LYS A 102 11.77 6.41 0.91
C LYS A 102 10.57 6.67 0.02
N TYR A 103 9.94 5.63 -0.52
CA TYR A 103 8.78 5.77 -1.40
C TYR A 103 7.58 6.34 -0.64
N ARG A 104 6.82 7.22 -1.30
CA ARG A 104 5.50 7.69 -0.86
C ARG A 104 4.47 7.51 -1.97
N HIS A 105 3.20 7.40 -1.61
CA HIS A 105 2.13 7.25 -2.61
C HIS A 105 2.12 8.43 -3.59
N GLY A 106 2.21 8.11 -4.88
CA GLY A 106 2.25 9.07 -5.98
C GLY A 106 3.66 9.35 -6.50
N ASP A 107 4.69 8.94 -5.77
CA ASP A 107 6.05 8.96 -6.30
C ASP A 107 6.22 7.92 -7.40
N ARG A 108 7.19 8.16 -8.29
CA ARG A 108 7.63 7.14 -9.22
C ARG A 108 8.46 6.09 -8.48
N ILE A 109 8.11 4.81 -8.62
CA ILE A 109 8.82 3.72 -7.95
C ILE A 109 10.30 3.72 -8.38
N PRO A 110 11.26 3.75 -7.43
CA PRO A 110 12.68 3.72 -7.77
C PRO A 110 13.07 2.44 -8.49
N ARG A 111 13.93 2.57 -9.51
CA ARG A 111 14.53 1.42 -10.19
C ARG A 111 15.71 0.87 -9.38
N ILE A 112 15.83 -0.46 -9.37
CA ILE A 112 16.93 -1.17 -8.74
C ILE A 112 17.87 -1.70 -9.82
N GLN A 113 19.15 -1.35 -9.72
CA GLN A 113 20.18 -1.96 -10.55
C GLN A 113 20.58 -3.29 -9.93
N TYR A 114 20.05 -4.39 -10.47
CA TYR A 114 20.39 -5.73 -10.03
C TYR A 114 21.80 -6.13 -10.49
N VAL A 115 22.53 -6.83 -9.64
CA VAL A 115 23.86 -7.37 -9.98
C VAL A 115 23.73 -8.67 -10.77
N GLU A 116 24.81 -9.06 -11.45
CA GLU A 116 24.84 -10.24 -12.32
C GLU A 116 24.35 -11.50 -11.60
N THR A 117 24.80 -11.76 -10.37
CA THR A 117 24.40 -12.93 -9.59
C THR A 117 22.91 -12.92 -9.21
N GLU A 118 22.31 -11.74 -9.01
CA GLU A 118 20.86 -11.60 -8.79
C GLU A 118 20.09 -11.96 -10.07
N VAL A 119 20.57 -11.49 -11.22
CA VAL A 119 19.97 -11.81 -12.53
C VAL A 119 20.14 -13.28 -12.89
N GLU A 120 21.27 -13.91 -12.57
CA GLU A 120 21.47 -15.35 -12.75
C GLU A 120 20.52 -16.18 -11.89
N THR A 121 20.30 -15.76 -10.64
CA THR A 121 19.33 -16.40 -9.74
C THR A 121 17.92 -16.29 -10.32
N TRP A 122 17.54 -15.11 -10.81
CA TRP A 122 16.28 -14.90 -11.51
C TRP A 122 16.14 -15.81 -12.74
N ARG A 123 17.18 -15.89 -13.58
CA ARG A 123 17.20 -16.74 -14.79
C ARG A 123 16.86 -18.18 -14.45
N ALA A 124 17.57 -18.75 -13.47
CA ALA A 124 17.41 -20.13 -13.08
C ALA A 124 15.97 -20.45 -12.61
N VAL A 125 15.34 -19.53 -11.87
CA VAL A 125 13.95 -19.68 -11.43
C VAL A 125 12.98 -19.49 -12.60
N TYR A 126 13.19 -18.47 -13.43
CA TYR A 126 12.31 -18.14 -14.55
C TYR A 126 12.19 -19.31 -15.53
N GLU A 127 13.32 -19.85 -15.97
CA GLU A 127 13.37 -20.97 -16.92
C GLU A 127 12.69 -22.22 -16.35
N ARG A 128 12.94 -22.53 -15.08
CA ARG A 128 12.33 -23.68 -14.42
C ARG A 128 10.81 -23.54 -14.28
N LEU A 129 10.34 -22.35 -13.95
CA LEU A 129 8.91 -22.09 -13.80
C LEU A 129 8.19 -21.99 -15.13
N GLN A 130 8.84 -21.56 -16.21
CA GLN A 130 8.23 -21.46 -17.54
C GLN A 130 7.68 -22.81 -18.02
N GLU A 131 8.43 -23.90 -17.81
CA GLU A 131 7.97 -25.27 -18.09
C GLU A 131 6.74 -25.64 -17.25
N CYS A 132 6.76 -25.30 -15.96
CA CYS A 132 5.66 -25.58 -15.04
C CYS A 132 4.41 -24.78 -15.42
N HIS A 133 4.55 -23.52 -15.82
CA HIS A 133 3.42 -22.66 -16.19
C HIS A 133 2.71 -23.17 -17.45
N ALA A 134 3.44 -23.70 -18.42
CA ALA A 134 2.85 -24.28 -19.62
C ALA A 134 1.91 -25.45 -19.30
N GLN A 135 2.26 -26.25 -18.28
CA GLN A 135 1.52 -27.45 -17.90
C GLN A 135 0.42 -27.18 -16.85
N TRP A 136 0.68 -26.29 -15.88
CA TRP A 136 -0.11 -26.20 -14.65
C TRP A 136 -0.78 -24.84 -14.42
N ALA A 137 -0.36 -23.78 -15.10
CA ALA A 137 -0.96 -22.47 -14.89
C ALA A 137 -2.33 -22.34 -15.58
N CYS A 138 -3.22 -21.54 -14.99
CA CYS A 138 -4.52 -21.25 -15.59
C CYS A 138 -4.38 -20.49 -16.93
N SER A 139 -5.47 -20.40 -17.69
CA SER A 139 -5.50 -19.66 -18.96
C SER A 139 -5.09 -18.20 -18.80
N GLU A 140 -5.57 -17.51 -17.77
CA GLU A 140 -5.32 -16.09 -17.52
C GLU A 140 -3.82 -15.82 -17.36
N TYR A 141 -3.12 -16.68 -16.61
CA TYR A 141 -1.67 -16.56 -16.45
C TYR A 141 -0.94 -16.77 -17.78
N ARG A 142 -1.31 -17.80 -18.54
CA ARG A 142 -0.67 -18.13 -19.83
C ARG A 142 -0.93 -17.07 -20.90
N GLU A 143 -2.07 -16.39 -20.84
CA GLU A 143 -2.40 -15.26 -21.72
C GLU A 143 -1.66 -13.98 -21.31
N MET A 144 -1.46 -13.77 -20.00
CA MET A 144 -0.83 -12.55 -19.48
C MET A 144 0.70 -12.57 -19.58
N LEU A 145 1.34 -13.73 -19.36
CA LEU A 145 2.80 -13.83 -19.33
C LEU A 145 3.48 -13.28 -20.60
N PRO A 146 3.03 -13.59 -21.84
CA PRO A 146 3.63 -13.02 -23.06
C PRO A 146 3.52 -11.49 -23.14
N GLN A 147 2.49 -10.90 -22.53
CA GLN A 147 2.36 -9.44 -22.47
C GLN A 147 3.34 -8.83 -21.47
N MET A 148 3.55 -9.49 -20.32
CA MET A 148 4.56 -9.07 -19.34
C MET A 148 5.97 -9.17 -19.93
N GLU A 149 6.25 -10.20 -20.74
CA GLU A 149 7.52 -10.33 -21.48
C GLU A 149 7.71 -9.18 -22.47
N ARG A 150 6.64 -8.80 -23.17
CA ARG A 150 6.68 -7.75 -24.20
C ARG A 150 6.77 -6.33 -23.64
N TYR A 151 6.03 -6.03 -22.57
CA TYR A 151 5.83 -4.65 -22.10
C TYR A 151 6.51 -4.34 -20.77
N CYS A 152 6.72 -5.33 -19.91
CA CYS A 152 7.29 -5.14 -18.57
C CYS A 152 8.73 -5.66 -18.45
N GLY A 153 9.30 -6.17 -19.54
CA GLY A 153 10.68 -6.66 -19.59
C GLY A 153 10.90 -7.99 -18.86
N TYR A 154 9.85 -8.81 -18.68
CA TYR A 154 10.03 -10.17 -18.16
C TYR A 154 10.89 -10.97 -19.15
N ALA A 155 12.03 -11.45 -18.70
CA ALA A 155 12.89 -12.32 -19.49
C ALA A 155 13.85 -13.09 -18.57
N PRO A 156 14.39 -14.25 -18.99
CA PRO A 156 15.39 -14.96 -18.20
C PRO A 156 16.63 -14.10 -17.89
N GLY A 157 16.99 -13.15 -18.75
CA GLY A 157 18.14 -12.26 -18.57
C GLY A 157 17.84 -10.91 -17.93
N ASN A 158 16.61 -10.64 -17.49
CA ASN A 158 16.23 -9.33 -16.96
C ASN A 158 15.19 -9.44 -15.86
N ILE A 159 15.51 -8.90 -14.68
CA ILE A 159 14.53 -8.75 -13.59
C ILE A 159 13.67 -7.52 -13.90
N PRO A 160 12.35 -7.67 -14.06
CA PRO A 160 11.46 -6.58 -14.40
C PRO A 160 11.40 -5.55 -13.26
N GLN A 161 11.28 -4.27 -13.61
CA GLN A 161 11.23 -3.19 -12.63
C GLN A 161 9.80 -2.95 -12.18
N LEU A 162 9.60 -2.75 -10.87
CA LEU A 162 8.26 -2.50 -10.31
C LEU A 162 7.57 -1.27 -10.91
N VAL A 163 8.33 -0.25 -11.32
CA VAL A 163 7.76 0.93 -12.01
C VAL A 163 7.10 0.56 -13.32
N ASP A 164 7.72 -0.30 -14.14
CA ASP A 164 7.20 -0.68 -15.45
C ASP A 164 5.97 -1.61 -15.29
N ILE A 165 6.00 -2.50 -14.30
CA ILE A 165 4.86 -3.37 -13.95
C ILE A 165 3.69 -2.52 -13.44
N SER A 166 3.95 -1.57 -12.54
CA SER A 166 2.91 -0.70 -11.99
C SER A 166 2.26 0.16 -13.07
N GLU A 167 3.05 0.69 -14.01
CA GLU A 167 2.54 1.48 -15.14
C GLU A 167 1.70 0.61 -16.09
N PHE A 168 2.05 -0.67 -16.28
CA PHE A 168 1.28 -1.60 -17.12
C PHE A 168 -0.08 -2.00 -16.51
N LEU A 169 -0.15 -2.11 -15.18
CA LEU A 169 -1.35 -2.58 -14.46
C LEU A 169 -2.40 -1.49 -14.17
N GLN A 170 -2.05 -0.21 -14.33
CA GLN A 170 -2.96 0.93 -14.14
C GLN A 170 -3.91 1.10 -15.32
#